data_AF-A0A6B3ET97-F1
#
_entry.id   AF-A0A6B3ET97-F1
#
_cell.length_a   1.000
_cell.length_b   1.000
_cell.length_c   1.000
_cell.angle_alpha   90.00
_cell.angle_beta   90.00
_cell.angle_gamma   90.00
#
_symmetry.space_group_name_H-M   'P 1'
#
loop_
_entity.id
_entity.type
_entity.pdbx_description
1 polymer ?
#
loop_
_entity_poly.entity_id
_entity_poly.type
_entity_poly.pdbx_seq_one_letter_code
_entity_poly.pdbx_strand_id
1 'polypeptide(L)'
;ATGPVAVPDRPPGGGAQADGISLVAGVRANRPSVRTVVLAEKDDPRRAALALQAGACGWVAKDCSLQRLLAVIRGVLRDETHLPPALLTGVLREMLADRKHRSESEQLVESLTPREREVLRCMVAGLGRKAVAERLFLSPHTVRTHMQNVLGKLDVHSTLAAVALARRAGVGPADPKVDQEPGPDLGDVVERGSQLA
;
A
#
# COMPACT_ATOMS: atom_id res chain seq x y z
N ALA A 1 37.90 -11.72 -7.82
CA ALA A 1 37.65 -10.48 -8.60
C ALA A 1 36.25 -9.99 -8.25
N THR A 2 36.16 -9.06 -7.30
CA THR A 2 34.87 -8.57 -6.78
C THR A 2 34.59 -7.25 -7.48
N GLY A 3 33.71 -7.28 -8.48
CA GLY A 3 33.28 -6.07 -9.18
C GLY A 3 32.52 -5.12 -8.24
N PRO A 4 32.53 -3.81 -8.53
CA PRO A 4 31.87 -2.82 -7.68
C PRO A 4 30.35 -3.07 -7.66
N VAL A 5 29.77 -3.11 -6.45
CA VAL A 5 28.32 -3.11 -6.24
C VAL A 5 27.79 -1.76 -6.73
N ALA A 6 27.10 -1.77 -7.86
CA ALA A 6 26.40 -0.60 -8.37
C ALA A 6 25.30 -0.20 -7.37
N VAL A 7 25.47 0.95 -6.73
CA VAL A 7 24.39 1.65 -6.05
C VAL A 7 23.39 2.06 -7.14
N PRO A 8 22.10 1.69 -7.05
CA PRO A 8 21.14 2.04 -8.08
C PRO A 8 21.04 3.57 -8.17
N ASP A 9 21.16 4.05 -9.41
CA ASP A 9 21.13 5.45 -9.79
C ASP A 9 19.79 6.09 -9.38
N ARG A 10 19.87 7.30 -8.83
CA ARG A 10 18.73 8.01 -8.23
C ARG A 10 17.97 8.73 -9.35
N PRO A 11 16.66 8.50 -9.54
CA PRO A 11 15.90 9.35 -10.46
C PRO A 11 15.87 10.80 -9.92
N PRO A 12 16.11 11.81 -10.77
CA PRO A 12 16.06 13.20 -10.35
C PRO A 12 14.60 13.64 -10.20
N GLY A 13 14.13 13.73 -8.96
CA GLY A 13 12.84 14.31 -8.60
C GLY A 13 12.87 14.71 -7.12
N GLY A 14 12.68 15.99 -6.83
CA GLY A 14 12.74 16.53 -5.47
C GLY A 14 11.56 16.11 -4.58
N GLY A 15 11.81 16.04 -3.27
CA GLY A 15 10.78 15.94 -2.23
C GLY A 15 10.77 14.61 -1.45
N ALA A 16 10.86 14.72 -0.12
CA ALA A 16 10.92 13.68 0.91
C ALA A 16 12.28 12.95 1.03
N GLN A 17 12.95 13.18 2.17
CA GLN A 17 14.05 12.35 2.64
C GLN A 17 13.55 10.89 2.67
N ALA A 18 14.08 10.04 1.79
CA ALA A 18 13.64 8.66 1.67
C ALA A 18 13.80 7.96 3.03
N ASP A 19 12.69 7.58 3.67
CA ASP A 19 12.74 6.84 4.93
C ASP A 19 13.41 5.49 4.69
N GLY A 20 14.38 5.12 5.54
CA GLY A 20 15.18 3.91 5.37
C GLY A 20 14.31 2.64 5.37
N ILE A 21 13.16 2.66 6.03
CA ILE A 21 12.19 1.56 6.04
C ILE A 21 11.52 1.40 4.66
N SER A 22 11.16 2.51 4.01
CA SER A 22 10.60 2.48 2.65
C SER A 22 11.60 1.93 1.63
N LEU A 23 12.90 2.22 1.82
CA LEU A 23 13.97 1.64 1.00
C LEU A 23 14.02 0.11 1.16
N VAL A 24 13.87 -0.42 2.38
CA VAL A 24 13.84 -1.87 2.62
C VAL A 24 12.71 -2.54 1.83
N ALA A 25 11.50 -1.98 1.88
CA ALA A 25 10.37 -2.50 1.11
C ALA A 25 10.65 -2.50 -0.39
N GLY A 26 11.23 -1.43 -0.92
CA GLY A 26 11.62 -1.32 -2.33
C GLY A 26 12.71 -2.33 -2.73
N VAL A 27 13.72 -2.54 -1.88
CA VAL A 27 14.78 -3.54 -2.13
C VAL A 27 14.20 -4.95 -2.14
N ARG A 28 13.34 -5.29 -1.17
CA ARG A 28 12.71 -6.61 -1.10
C ARG A 28 11.84 -6.90 -2.32
N ALA A 29 11.08 -5.91 -2.80
CA ALA A 29 10.22 -6.06 -3.98
C ALA A 29 11.01 -6.30 -5.27
N ASN A 30 12.15 -5.60 -5.44
CA ASN A 30 12.93 -5.66 -6.68
C ASN A 30 14.03 -6.74 -6.66
N ARG A 31 14.56 -7.07 -5.47
CA ARG A 31 15.69 -7.99 -5.28
C ARG A 31 15.50 -8.81 -3.99
N PRO A 32 14.61 -9.83 -3.99
CA PRO A 32 14.28 -10.60 -2.79
C PRO A 32 15.46 -11.38 -2.20
N SER A 33 16.52 -11.63 -2.97
CA SER A 33 17.75 -12.26 -2.48
C SER A 33 18.64 -11.34 -1.65
N VAL A 34 18.40 -10.02 -1.67
CA VAL A 34 19.18 -9.04 -0.91
C VAL A 34 18.67 -8.99 0.52
N ARG A 35 19.55 -9.36 1.45
CA ARG A 35 19.28 -9.28 2.89
C ARG A 35 19.55 -7.86 3.37
N THR A 36 18.67 -7.33 4.21
CA THR A 36 18.74 -5.93 4.66
C THR A 36 18.86 -5.86 6.18
N VAL A 37 19.73 -4.97 6.67
CA VAL A 37 19.90 -4.70 8.11
C VAL A 37 19.70 -3.20 8.31
N VAL A 38 18.83 -2.84 9.25
CA VAL A 38 18.54 -1.45 9.59
C VAL A 38 19.44 -1.00 10.74
N LEU A 39 20.15 0.10 10.53
CA LEU A 39 20.91 0.78 11.58
C LEU A 39 20.13 2.00 12.08
N ALA A 40 19.79 2.02 13.37
CA ALA A 40 18.96 3.06 13.97
C ALA A 40 19.70 3.82 15.07
N GLU A 41 19.41 5.11 15.21
CA GLU A 41 20.00 5.93 16.29
C GLU A 41 19.43 5.57 17.66
N LYS A 42 18.14 5.24 17.71
CA LYS A 42 17.43 4.86 18.93
C LYS A 42 16.66 3.58 18.71
N ASP A 43 16.63 2.77 19.75
CA ASP A 43 15.81 1.57 19.82
C ASP A 43 14.35 1.98 20.01
N ASP A 44 13.57 1.87 18.93
CA ASP A 44 12.14 2.14 18.89
C ASP A 44 11.42 0.88 18.42
N PRO A 45 10.65 0.20 19.30
CA PRO A 45 9.94 -1.03 18.95
C PRO A 45 8.99 -0.87 17.77
N ARG A 46 8.36 0.30 17.61
CA ARG A 46 7.41 0.54 16.53
C ARG A 46 8.14 0.64 15.19
N ARG A 47 9.26 1.37 15.14
CA ARG A 47 10.09 1.45 13.93
C ARG A 47 10.74 0.11 13.59
N ALA A 48 11.18 -0.65 14.59
CA ALA A 48 11.71 -2.00 14.40
C ALA A 48 10.64 -2.96 13.84
N ALA A 49 9.40 -2.90 14.35
CA ALA A 49 8.28 -3.67 13.81
C ALA A 49 7.99 -3.31 12.34
N LEU A 50 7.94 -2.02 12.01
CA LEU A 50 7.76 -1.56 10.62
C LEU A 50 8.89 -2.02 9.69
N ALA A 51 10.14 -1.97 10.16
CA ALA A 51 11.29 -2.46 9.40
C ALA A 51 11.20 -3.96 9.11
N LEU A 52 10.86 -4.77 10.12
CA LEU A 52 10.68 -6.22 9.94
C LEU A 52 9.51 -6.54 9.00
N GLN A 53 8.38 -5.85 9.14
CA GLN A 53 7.25 -5.98 8.22
C GLN A 53 7.64 -5.63 6.76
N ALA A 54 8.46 -4.59 6.58
CA ALA A 54 9.01 -4.20 5.28
C ALA A 54 9.99 -5.24 4.72
N GLY A 55 10.50 -6.17 5.53
CA GLY A 55 11.41 -7.24 5.12
C GLY A 55 12.85 -7.08 5.58
N ALA A 56 13.10 -6.27 6.61
CA ALA A 56 14.41 -6.22 7.24
C ALA A 56 14.72 -7.57 7.88
N CYS A 57 15.96 -8.05 7.71
CA CYS A 57 16.48 -9.25 8.35
C CYS A 57 17.13 -8.94 9.70
N GLY A 58 17.38 -7.66 10.01
CA GLY A 58 17.89 -7.28 11.32
C GLY A 58 17.78 -5.80 11.64
N TRP A 59 17.89 -5.50 12.93
CA TRP A 59 17.91 -4.17 13.51
C TRP A 59 19.10 -4.02 14.45
N VAL A 60 19.87 -2.95 14.30
CA VAL A 60 21.06 -2.68 15.11
C VAL A 60 21.12 -1.19 15.45
N ALA A 61 21.55 -0.87 16.66
CA ALA A 61 21.83 0.52 17.03
C ALA A 61 23.08 1.04 16.30
N LYS A 62 23.08 2.30 15.88
CA LYS A 62 24.17 2.96 15.13
C LYS A 62 25.45 3.08 15.95
N ASP A 63 25.34 3.10 17.27
CA ASP A 63 26.45 3.17 18.22
C ASP A 63 27.02 1.79 18.58
N CYS A 64 26.56 0.71 17.94
CA CYS A 64 27.06 -0.62 18.21
C CYS A 64 28.55 -0.76 17.83
N SER A 65 29.24 -1.69 18.50
CA SER A 65 30.61 -2.04 18.12
C SER A 65 30.65 -2.68 16.73
N LEU A 66 31.74 -2.45 15.99
CA LEU A 66 31.95 -3.07 14.67
C LEU A 66 31.86 -4.59 14.73
N GLN A 67 32.39 -5.21 15.80
CA GLN A 67 32.31 -6.65 16.01
C GLN A 67 30.85 -7.13 16.10
N ARG A 68 29.97 -6.37 16.77
CA ARG A 68 28.54 -6.68 16.86
C ARG A 68 27.87 -6.54 15.49
N LEU A 69 28.16 -5.48 14.74
CA LEU A 69 27.62 -5.31 13.40
C LEU A 69 28.02 -6.47 12.48
N LEU A 70 29.28 -6.88 12.51
CA LEU A 70 29.78 -8.01 11.72
C LEU A 70 29.11 -9.34 12.14
N ALA A 71 28.88 -9.54 13.44
CA ALA A 71 28.15 -10.72 13.93
C ALA A 71 26.72 -10.75 13.38
N VAL A 72 26.03 -9.61 13.41
CA VAL A 72 24.67 -9.48 12.88
C VAL A 72 24.63 -9.74 11.37
N ILE A 73 25.55 -9.16 10.60
CA ILE A 73 25.62 -9.40 9.15
C ILE A 73 25.83 -10.88 8.84
N ARG A 74 26.73 -11.56 9.57
CA ARG A 74 26.99 -12.99 9.38
C ARG A 74 25.78 -13.86 9.74
N GLY A 75 25.06 -13.54 10.82
CA GLY A 75 23.83 -14.26 11.17
C GLY A 75 22.72 -14.03 10.15
N VAL A 76 22.55 -12.79 9.67
CA VAL A 76 21.60 -12.46 8.60
C VAL A 76 21.92 -13.22 7.31
N LEU A 77 23.20 -13.47 6.99
CA LEU A 77 23.63 -14.31 5.87
C LEU A 77 23.37 -15.82 6.06
N ARG A 78 22.99 -16.25 7.28
CA ARG A 78 22.52 -17.60 7.61
C ARG A 78 21.01 -17.67 7.81
N ASP A 79 20.30 -16.63 7.38
CA ASP A 79 18.84 -16.51 7.50
C ASP A 79 18.36 -16.39 8.96
N GLU A 80 19.24 -15.93 9.85
CA GLU A 80 18.90 -15.56 11.23
C GLU A 80 18.38 -14.12 11.28
N THR A 81 17.29 -13.89 12.02
CA THR A 81 16.80 -12.54 12.29
C THR A 81 17.46 -11.99 13.54
N HIS A 82 18.09 -10.82 13.43
CA HIS A 82 18.73 -10.16 14.57
C HIS A 82 17.94 -8.97 15.09
N LEU A 83 17.55 -9.02 16.36
CA LEU A 83 16.92 -7.91 17.08
C LEU A 83 17.54 -7.81 18.48
N PRO A 84 17.77 -6.61 19.04
CA PRO A 84 18.11 -6.46 20.45
C PRO A 84 17.05 -7.14 21.34
N PRO A 85 17.43 -7.97 22.32
CA PRO A 85 16.46 -8.65 23.19
C PRO A 85 15.49 -7.68 23.88
N ALA A 86 15.96 -6.48 24.25
CA ALA A 86 15.14 -5.43 24.85
C ALA A 86 13.99 -4.94 23.95
N LEU A 87 14.12 -5.07 22.63
CA LEU A 87 13.09 -4.66 21.67
C LEU A 87 12.07 -5.75 21.37
N LEU A 88 12.37 -7.03 21.65
CA LEU A 88 11.53 -8.17 21.24
C LEU A 88 10.08 -8.04 21.72
N THR A 89 9.89 -7.80 23.03
CA THR A 89 8.55 -7.69 23.62
C THR A 89 7.75 -6.54 23.00
N GLY A 90 8.39 -5.39 22.78
CA GLY A 90 7.74 -4.23 22.17
C GLY A 90 7.38 -4.47 20.71
N VAL A 91 8.30 -5.03 19.92
CA VAL A 91 8.09 -5.35 18.50
C VAL A 91 6.94 -6.35 18.34
N LEU A 92 6.93 -7.41 19.14
CA LEU A 92 5.86 -8.41 19.10
C LEU A 92 4.50 -7.79 19.44
N ARG A 93 4.45 -6.90 20.45
CA ARG A 93 3.22 -6.18 20.81
C ARG A 93 2.71 -5.32 19.64
N GLU A 94 3.59 -4.55 19.00
CA GLU A 94 3.23 -3.72 17.84
C GLU A 94 2.71 -4.57 16.68
N MET A 95 3.38 -5.68 16.36
CA MET A 95 2.95 -6.57 15.28
C MET A 95 1.61 -7.29 15.57
N LEU A 96 1.32 -7.59 16.83
CA LEU A 96 0.04 -8.17 17.24
C LEU A 96 -1.09 -7.13 17.20
N ALA A 97 -0.83 -5.91 17.66
CA ALA A 97 -1.78 -4.81 17.60
C ALA A 97 -2.14 -4.46 16.14
N ASP A 98 -1.14 -4.36 15.26
CA ASP A 98 -1.36 -4.08 13.84
C ASP A 98 -2.20 -5.17 13.16
N ARG A 99 -1.94 -6.45 13.47
CA ARG A 99 -2.76 -7.57 12.98
C ARG A 99 -4.20 -7.52 13.47
N LYS A 100 -4.42 -7.22 14.76
CA LYS A 100 -5.76 -7.10 15.33
C LYS A 100 -6.55 -5.99 14.64
N HIS A 101 -5.97 -4.80 14.52
CA HIS A 101 -6.62 -3.67 13.86
C HIS A 101 -6.89 -3.93 12.38
N ARG A 102 -6.00 -4.64 11.68
CA ARG A 102 -6.23 -5.09 10.31
C ARG A 102 -7.43 -6.02 10.23
N SER A 103 -7.50 -7.04 11.08
CA SER A 103 -8.64 -7.98 11.09
C SER A 103 -9.97 -7.30 11.42
N GLU A 104 -9.99 -6.35 12.37
CA GLU A 104 -11.20 -5.57 12.67
C GLU A 104 -11.62 -4.70 11.47
N SER A 105 -10.65 -4.06 10.80
CA SER A 105 -10.92 -3.25 9.62
C SER A 105 -11.44 -4.10 8.45
N GLU A 106 -10.88 -5.30 8.25
CA GLU A 106 -11.33 -6.28 7.26
C GLU A 106 -12.78 -6.71 7.52
N GLN A 107 -13.12 -7.06 8.77
CA GLN A 107 -14.49 -7.43 9.15
C GLN A 107 -15.50 -6.29 8.89
N LEU A 108 -15.14 -5.06 9.23
CA LEU A 108 -16.00 -3.90 8.96
C LEU A 108 -16.21 -3.70 7.46
N VAL A 109 -15.18 -3.88 6.64
CA VAL A 109 -15.29 -3.80 5.18
C VAL A 109 -16.10 -4.96 4.60
N GLU A 110 -15.97 -6.17 5.14
CA GLU A 110 -16.76 -7.34 4.74
C GLU A 110 -18.26 -7.19 5.07
N SER A 111 -18.60 -6.41 6.10
CA SER A 111 -20.00 -6.09 6.43
C SER A 111 -20.70 -5.17 5.42
N LEU A 112 -19.94 -4.53 4.53
CA LEU A 112 -20.49 -3.67 3.49
C LEU A 112 -21.14 -4.49 2.38
N THR A 113 -22.26 -3.99 1.87
CA THR A 113 -22.87 -4.56 0.67
C THR A 113 -21.94 -4.38 -0.54
N PRO A 114 -22.11 -5.18 -1.62
CA PRO A 114 -21.30 -5.03 -2.83
C PRO A 114 -21.27 -3.58 -3.37
N ARG A 115 -22.42 -2.90 -3.31
CA ARG A 115 -22.57 -1.53 -3.78
C ARG A 115 -21.88 -0.50 -2.89
N GLU A 116 -21.96 -0.66 -1.58
CA GLU A 116 -21.23 0.18 -0.62
C GLU A 116 -19.72 0.01 -0.76
N ARG A 117 -19.26 -1.22 -1.03
CA ARG A 117 -17.83 -1.50 -1.31
C ARG A 117 -17.35 -0.82 -2.58
N GLU A 118 -18.15 -0.78 -3.64
CA GLU A 118 -17.84 -0.01 -4.85
C GLU A 118 -17.70 1.49 -4.58
N VAL A 119 -18.62 2.06 -3.81
CA VAL A 119 -18.57 3.47 -3.39
C VAL A 119 -17.31 3.71 -2.54
N LEU A 120 -16.98 2.82 -1.61
CA LEU A 120 -15.78 2.91 -0.80
C LEU A 120 -14.50 2.88 -1.66
N ARG A 121 -14.40 1.99 -2.66
CA ARG A 121 -13.27 1.97 -3.60
C ARG A 121 -13.14 3.27 -4.39
N CYS A 122 -14.26 3.90 -4.75
CA CYS A 122 -14.24 5.21 -5.40
C CYS A 122 -13.75 6.31 -4.45
N MET A 123 -14.12 6.24 -3.16
CA MET A 123 -13.59 7.14 -2.12
C MET A 123 -12.08 6.94 -1.93
N VAL A 124 -11.59 5.70 -1.95
CA VAL A 124 -10.15 5.38 -1.87
C VAL A 124 -9.37 5.92 -3.08
N ALA A 125 -10.01 5.92 -4.26
CA ALA A 125 -9.49 6.54 -5.48
C ALA A 125 -9.54 8.09 -5.45
N GLY A 126 -10.09 8.70 -4.40
CA GLY A 126 -10.20 10.16 -4.28
C GLY A 126 -11.29 10.78 -5.15
N LEU A 127 -12.24 9.99 -5.65
CA LEU A 127 -13.31 10.48 -6.53
C LEU A 127 -14.34 11.30 -5.75
N GLY A 128 -14.69 12.47 -6.30
CA GLY A 128 -15.77 13.32 -5.79
C GLY A 128 -17.16 12.74 -6.12
N ARG A 129 -18.18 13.18 -5.39
CA ARG A 129 -19.57 12.64 -5.49
C ARG A 129 -20.12 12.58 -6.93
N LYS A 130 -19.84 13.60 -7.76
CA LYS A 130 -20.26 13.63 -9.17
C LYS A 130 -19.59 12.53 -10.00
N ALA A 131 -18.27 12.38 -9.87
CA ALA A 131 -17.52 11.33 -10.57
C ALA A 131 -17.94 9.92 -10.11
N VAL A 132 -18.28 9.74 -8.82
CA VAL A 132 -18.84 8.47 -8.34
C VAL A 132 -20.23 8.21 -8.92
N ALA A 133 -21.07 9.24 -9.02
CA ALA A 133 -22.41 9.14 -9.60
C ALA A 133 -22.36 8.72 -11.07
N GLU A 134 -21.52 9.39 -11.86
CA GLU A 134 -21.28 9.05 -13.27
C GLU A 134 -20.73 7.63 -13.42
N ARG A 135 -19.70 7.29 -12.63
CA ARG A 135 -19.03 5.99 -12.73
C ARG A 135 -19.92 4.82 -12.35
N LEU A 136 -20.79 5.00 -11.36
CA LEU A 136 -21.67 3.95 -10.88
C LEU A 136 -23.06 4.03 -11.52
N PHE A 137 -23.32 4.94 -12.45
CA PHE A 137 -24.64 5.17 -13.04
C PHE A 137 -25.73 5.42 -11.96
N LEU A 138 -25.41 6.27 -10.98
CA LEU A 138 -26.29 6.65 -9.88
C LEU A 138 -26.60 8.15 -9.90
N SER A 139 -27.65 8.55 -9.19
CA SER A 139 -27.85 9.97 -8.92
C SER A 139 -26.85 10.47 -7.85
N PRO A 140 -26.44 11.75 -7.88
CA PRO A 140 -25.60 12.34 -6.82
C PRO A 140 -26.23 12.25 -5.42
N HIS A 141 -27.57 12.23 -5.35
CA HIS A 141 -28.30 12.03 -4.10
C HIS A 141 -28.13 10.60 -3.57
N THR A 142 -28.28 9.60 -4.44
CA THR A 142 -28.07 8.18 -4.09
C THR A 142 -26.64 7.91 -3.64
N VAL A 143 -25.64 8.52 -4.31
CA VAL A 143 -24.23 8.45 -3.88
C VAL A 143 -24.04 9.03 -2.48
N ARG A 144 -24.67 10.17 -2.16
CA ARG A 144 -24.62 10.75 -0.81
C ARG A 144 -25.16 9.77 0.23
N THR A 145 -26.29 9.13 -0.05
CA THR A 145 -26.88 8.12 0.85
C THR A 145 -25.97 6.91 1.03
N HIS A 146 -25.40 6.36 -0.05
CA HIS A 146 -24.45 5.26 0.07
C HIS A 146 -23.19 5.65 0.85
N MET A 147 -22.65 6.85 0.64
CA MET A 147 -21.51 7.34 1.42
C MET A 147 -21.87 7.45 2.92
N GLN A 148 -23.06 7.94 3.25
CA GLN A 148 -23.52 8.00 4.65
C GLN A 148 -23.67 6.60 5.27
N ASN A 149 -24.23 5.64 4.53
CA ASN A 149 -24.37 4.26 4.99
C ASN A 149 -22.99 3.60 5.18
N VAL A 150 -22.04 3.83 4.26
CA VAL A 150 -20.65 3.37 4.40
C VAL A 150 -20.02 3.94 5.67
N LEU A 151 -20.14 5.25 5.90
CA LEU A 151 -19.59 5.89 7.09
C LEU A 151 -20.20 5.32 8.37
N GLY A 152 -21.52 5.11 8.40
CA GLY A 152 -22.21 4.51 9.53
C GLY A 152 -21.80 3.06 9.81
N LYS A 153 -21.68 2.22 8.76
CA LYS A 153 -21.28 0.81 8.92
C LYS A 153 -19.81 0.65 9.30
N LEU A 154 -18.94 1.55 8.85
CA LEU A 154 -17.53 1.57 9.23
C LEU A 154 -17.28 2.27 10.57
N ASP A 155 -18.33 2.78 11.23
CA ASP A 155 -18.28 3.54 12.48
C ASP A 155 -17.30 4.73 12.46
N VAL A 156 -17.34 5.51 11.37
CA VAL A 156 -16.45 6.66 11.15
C VAL A 156 -17.23 7.91 10.74
N HIS A 157 -16.73 9.07 11.13
CA HIS A 157 -17.40 10.36 10.89
C HIS A 157 -16.84 11.17 9.72
N SER A 158 -15.83 10.66 9.00
CA SER A 158 -15.27 11.37 7.86
C SER A 158 -14.88 10.43 6.72
N THR A 159 -14.96 10.95 5.49
CA THR A 159 -14.46 10.26 4.29
C THR A 159 -12.99 9.89 4.42
N LEU A 160 -12.18 10.76 5.03
CA LEU A 160 -10.76 10.49 5.22
C LEU A 160 -10.53 9.31 6.17
N ALA A 161 -11.28 9.24 7.28
CA ALA A 161 -11.23 8.11 8.20
C ALA A 161 -11.67 6.81 7.53
N ALA A 162 -12.73 6.84 6.72
CA ALA A 162 -13.17 5.68 5.93
C ALA A 162 -12.11 5.21 4.93
N VAL A 163 -11.46 6.13 4.23
CA VAL A 163 -10.36 5.80 3.31
C VAL A 163 -9.17 5.22 4.05
N ALA A 164 -8.81 5.77 5.21
CA ALA A 164 -7.72 5.25 6.03
C ALA A 164 -8.01 3.82 6.53
N LEU A 165 -9.24 3.56 7.00
CA LEU A 165 -9.69 2.24 7.41
C LEU A 165 -9.70 1.26 6.23
N ALA A 166 -10.25 1.66 5.09
CA ALA A 166 -10.29 0.84 3.88
C ALA A 166 -8.88 0.45 3.42
N ARG A 167 -7.92 1.39 3.42
CA ARG A 167 -6.52 1.09 3.09
C ARG A 167 -5.88 0.12 4.07
N ARG A 168 -6.19 0.22 5.37
CA ARG A 168 -5.71 -0.75 6.38
C ARG A 168 -6.27 -2.15 6.14
N ALA A 169 -7.54 -2.24 5.74
CA ALA A 169 -8.21 -3.48 5.35
C ALA A 169 -7.78 -4.01 3.97
N GLY A 170 -6.79 -3.40 3.31
CA GLY A 170 -6.30 -3.84 2.00
C GLY A 170 -7.20 -3.50 0.81
N VAL A 171 -8.17 -2.59 0.98
CA VAL A 171 -9.05 -2.15 -0.12
C VAL A 171 -8.27 -1.22 -1.06
N GLY A 172 -8.10 -1.67 -2.30
CA GLY A 172 -7.52 -0.87 -3.39
C GLY A 172 -8.48 0.19 -3.96
N PRO A 173 -7.94 1.23 -4.63
CA PRO A 173 -8.76 2.18 -5.38
C PRO A 173 -9.53 1.48 -6.52
N ALA A 174 -10.66 2.05 -6.95
CA ALA A 174 -11.33 1.58 -8.16
C ALA A 174 -10.47 1.88 -9.40
N ASP A 175 -10.14 0.87 -10.21
CA ASP A 175 -9.27 1.02 -11.39
C ASP A 175 -9.79 2.06 -12.39
N PRO A 176 -8.96 2.94 -12.96
CA PRO A 176 -9.40 3.85 -14.01
C PRO A 176 -9.58 3.06 -15.32
N LYS A 177 -10.83 2.70 -15.65
CA LYS A 177 -11.29 2.09 -16.92
C LYS A 177 -10.70 0.70 -17.27
N VAL A 178 -11.40 -0.36 -16.89
CA VAL A 178 -11.40 -1.64 -17.61
C VAL A 178 -12.87 -1.99 -17.75
N ASP A 179 -13.52 -1.56 -18.85
CA ASP A 179 -14.87 -2.01 -19.31
C ASP A 179 -15.29 -1.36 -20.66
N GLN A 180 -14.34 -0.95 -21.51
CA GLN A 180 -14.64 -0.58 -22.91
C GLN A 180 -13.65 -1.29 -23.83
N GLU A 181 -13.91 -2.58 -24.10
CA GLU A 181 -13.57 -3.12 -25.42
C GLU A 181 -14.62 -2.58 -26.41
N PRO A 182 -14.25 -1.84 -27.46
CA PRO A 182 -15.15 -1.62 -28.58
C PRO A 182 -15.27 -2.96 -29.33
N GLY A 183 -16.46 -3.56 -29.30
CA GLY A 183 -16.78 -4.71 -30.15
C GLY A 183 -16.56 -4.38 -31.63
N PRO A 184 -16.26 -5.36 -32.49
CA PRO A 184 -16.01 -5.13 -33.90
C PRO A 184 -17.30 -4.66 -34.57
N ASP A 185 -17.30 -3.43 -35.06
CA ASP A 185 -18.41 -2.84 -35.80
C ASP A 185 -18.50 -3.51 -37.18
N LEU A 186 -19.41 -4.48 -37.30
CA LEU A 186 -19.96 -4.94 -38.57
C LEU A 186 -21.06 -3.97 -38.99
N GLY A 187 -20.87 -3.27 -40.11
CA GLY A 187 -21.97 -2.52 -40.71
C GLY A 187 -21.58 -1.58 -41.83
N ASP A 188 -21.28 -2.15 -43.00
CA ASP A 188 -21.40 -1.45 -44.28
C ASP A 188 -22.76 -0.75 -44.38
N VAL A 189 -22.76 0.58 -44.61
CA VAL A 189 -23.86 1.26 -45.30
C VAL A 189 -23.27 2.16 -46.39
N VAL A 190 -23.42 1.66 -47.61
CA VAL A 190 -23.30 2.34 -48.89
C VAL A 190 -24.25 3.55 -48.93
N GLU A 191 -23.74 4.74 -49.21
CA GLU A 191 -24.53 5.77 -49.89
C GLU A 191 -23.77 6.31 -51.11
N ARG A 192 -24.56 6.46 -52.18
CA ARG A 192 -24.17 6.66 -53.57
C ARG A 192 -23.81 8.12 -53.82
N GLY A 193 -22.61 8.37 -54.35
CA GLY A 193 -22.25 9.65 -54.97
C GLY A 193 -22.71 9.70 -56.42
N SER A 194 -23.83 10.39 -56.66
CA SER A 194 -24.23 10.90 -57.98
C SER A 194 -23.85 12.38 -58.11
N GLN A 195 -23.32 12.78 -59.28
CA GLN A 195 -23.19 14.16 -59.80
C GLN A 195 -22.11 15.05 -59.10
N LEU A 196 -21.28 15.87 -59.76
CA LEU A 196 -21.39 16.65 -61.01
C LEU A 196 -20.01 16.96 -61.65
N ALA A 197 -20.09 17.30 -62.95
CA ALA A 197 -19.25 18.20 -63.77
C ALA A 197 -17.87 17.72 -64.24
#